data_AF-A0A3S3N596-F1
#
_entry.id   AF-A0A3S3N596-F1
#
_cell.length_a   1.000
_cell.length_b   1.000
_cell.length_c   1.000
_cell.angle_alpha   90.00
_cell.angle_beta   90.00
_cell.angle_gamma   90.00
#
_symmetry.space_group_name_H-M   'P 1'
#
loop_
_entity.id
_entity.type
_entity.pdbx_description
1 polymer ?
#
loop_
_entity_poly.entity_id
_entity_poly.type
_entity_poly.pdbx_seq_one_letter_code
_entity_poly.pdbx_strand_id
1 'polypeptide(L)'
;MLNSQRKQRMMEKGCFVISHGGILLLGFKPLETLKISSPSHISSSEGDEEKSVEERQRSISRMGTVVSLLVIIWIICKVYEFVDDRKTRGMGAGRKLKTHRRRQKWADKSYKKSHLGNEWKKPFAGSSHAKGIVLEKIGIEAKQPNSAIRKCARVQLIKNGKKIAAFVPNDGCLNYIEENDEVLIAGFGRKGHAVGDIPGVRFKVVKVSGVSLLALFKEKKEKPRS
;
A
#
# COMPACT_ATOMS: atom_id res chain seq x y z
N MET A 1 5.48 -24.62 -16.21
CA MET A 1 6.44 -24.04 -15.23
C MET A 1 7.27 -22.96 -15.89
N LEU A 2 6.85 -21.68 -15.86
CA LEU A 2 7.70 -20.53 -16.26
C LEU A 2 7.04 -19.15 -16.04
N ASN A 3 6.17 -18.99 -15.02
CA ASN A 3 5.52 -17.69 -14.76
C ASN A 3 5.55 -17.21 -13.30
N SER A 4 6.36 -17.86 -12.44
CA SER A 4 6.55 -17.43 -11.04
C SER A 4 7.78 -16.52 -10.86
N GLN A 5 8.80 -16.65 -11.72
CA GLN A 5 10.12 -16.02 -11.55
C GLN A 5 10.22 -14.55 -12.02
N ARG A 6 9.20 -13.98 -12.69
CA ARG A 6 9.21 -12.57 -13.12
C ARG A 6 8.54 -11.60 -12.16
N LYS A 7 7.90 -12.08 -11.09
CA LYS A 7 7.12 -11.24 -10.17
C LYS A 7 7.86 -10.84 -8.90
N GLN A 8 9.04 -11.41 -8.65
CA GLN A 8 9.88 -11.09 -7.50
C GLN A 8 10.83 -9.89 -7.71
N ARG A 9 10.93 -9.34 -8.93
CA ARG A 9 11.89 -8.26 -9.24
C ARG A 9 11.33 -6.83 -9.20
N MET A 10 10.18 -6.61 -8.56
CA MET A 10 9.58 -5.28 -8.43
C MET A 10 9.18 -4.90 -7.00
N MET A 11 9.75 -5.56 -5.98
CA MET A 11 9.53 -5.22 -4.57
C MET A 11 10.78 -4.75 -3.82
N GLU A 12 11.82 -4.23 -4.50
CA GLU A 12 13.00 -3.66 -3.82
C GLU A 12 13.16 -2.14 -3.97
N LYS A 13 12.24 -1.46 -4.66
CA LYS A 13 12.25 0.01 -4.65
C LYS A 13 11.33 0.50 -3.55
N GLY A 14 11.90 0.49 -2.33
CA GLY A 14 11.37 1.16 -1.17
C GLY A 14 10.88 2.55 -1.55
N CYS A 15 9.59 2.76 -1.33
CA CYS A 15 8.97 4.06 -1.40
C CYS A 15 9.45 4.84 -0.17
N PHE A 16 10.51 5.62 -0.32
CA PHE A 16 10.92 6.57 0.71
C PHE A 16 10.02 7.80 0.58
N VAL A 17 8.98 7.84 1.43
CA VAL A 17 8.22 9.06 1.69
C VAL A 17 9.14 9.95 2.52
N ILE A 18 9.61 11.06 1.95
CA ILE A 18 10.37 12.08 2.69
C ILE A 18 9.38 12.79 3.60
N SER A 19 9.29 12.33 4.84
CA SER A 19 8.73 13.12 5.94
C SER A 19 9.76 14.19 6.30
N HIS A 20 9.32 15.44 6.32
CA HIS A 20 10.10 16.56 6.83
C HIS A 20 10.49 16.31 8.29
N GLY A 21 11.76 16.57 8.63
CA GLY A 21 12.25 16.66 10.00
C GLY A 21 13.08 15.46 10.46
N GLY A 22 14.38 15.68 10.63
CA GLY A 22 15.28 14.75 11.32
C GLY A 22 16.62 14.57 10.62
N ILE A 23 17.60 15.40 10.99
CA ILE A 23 19.02 15.13 10.73
C ILE A 23 19.39 13.92 11.59
N LEU A 24 19.61 12.76 10.95
CA LEU A 24 20.19 11.60 11.61
C LEU A 24 21.72 11.70 11.47
N LEU A 25 22.39 12.07 12.56
CA LEU A 25 23.83 11.88 12.74
C LEU A 25 24.10 10.37 12.76
N LEU A 26 24.52 9.81 11.62
CA LEU A 26 25.07 8.47 11.58
C LEU A 26 26.50 8.53 12.12
N GLY A 27 26.68 8.01 13.32
CA GLY A 27 27.97 7.85 13.97
C GLY A 27 28.93 7.06 13.09
N PHE A 28 30.06 7.69 12.76
CA PHE A 28 31.24 7.02 12.24
C PHE A 28 31.75 6.04 13.30
N LYS A 29 31.61 4.74 13.05
CA LYS A 29 32.39 3.73 13.79
C LYS A 29 33.84 3.78 13.30
N PRO A 30 34.83 3.86 14.19
CA PRO A 30 36.24 3.80 13.79
C PRO A 30 36.57 2.38 13.30
N LEU A 31 37.36 2.33 12.23
CA LEU A 31 37.87 1.11 11.62
C LEU A 31 38.71 0.34 12.65
N GLU A 32 38.46 -0.97 12.76
CA GLU A 32 39.20 -1.88 13.62
C GLU A 32 40.71 -1.85 13.33
N THR A 33 41.48 -1.77 14.40
CA THR A 33 42.93 -1.92 14.44
C THR A 33 43.33 -3.32 13.95
N LEU A 34 44.04 -3.39 12.82
CA LEU A 34 44.78 -4.57 12.39
C LEU A 34 45.78 -4.98 13.48
N LYS A 35 45.56 -6.14 14.11
CA LYS A 35 46.57 -6.82 14.93
C LYS A 35 47.71 -7.28 14.02
N ILE A 36 48.84 -6.61 14.11
CA ILE A 36 50.12 -7.10 13.57
C ILE A 36 50.79 -7.87 14.71
N SER A 37 51.02 -9.16 14.48
CA SER A 37 51.86 -10.02 15.31
C SER A 37 53.29 -9.49 15.32
N SER A 38 53.87 -9.34 16.51
CA SER A 38 55.26 -8.95 16.75
C SER A 38 56.25 -9.88 16.04
N PRO A 39 57.34 -9.34 15.50
CA PRO A 39 58.65 -9.87 15.85
C PRO A 39 59.63 -8.79 16.29
N SER A 40 60.59 -9.25 17.06
CA SER A 40 61.60 -8.55 17.84
C SER A 40 62.70 -7.80 17.05
N HIS A 41 63.16 -6.72 17.68
CA HIS A 41 64.54 -6.18 17.72
C HIS A 41 65.16 -5.34 16.55
N ILE A 42 65.53 -4.11 16.95
CA ILE A 42 66.81 -3.36 16.74
C ILE A 42 66.88 -2.26 15.65
N SER A 43 66.96 -1.01 16.18
CA SER A 43 67.66 0.23 15.78
C SER A 43 67.83 0.62 14.31
N SER A 44 67.47 1.86 13.95
CA SER A 44 68.42 2.98 13.67
C SER A 44 67.72 4.22 13.08
N SER A 45 68.27 5.40 13.40
CA SER A 45 68.16 6.72 12.75
C SER A 45 66.83 7.50 12.81
N GLU A 46 66.71 8.32 13.87
CA GLU A 46 65.88 9.53 13.96
C GLU A 46 66.54 10.64 13.11
N GLY A 47 65.90 11.11 12.04
CA GLY A 47 66.39 12.27 11.29
C GLY A 47 65.73 12.55 9.94
N ASP A 48 65.29 11.50 9.23
CA ASP A 48 64.70 11.65 7.89
C ASP A 48 63.16 11.52 7.86
N GLU A 49 62.54 11.00 8.92
CA GLU A 49 61.08 10.79 8.96
C GLU A 49 60.27 12.06 9.21
N GLU A 50 60.81 13.06 9.93
CA GLU A 50 60.06 14.26 10.34
C GLU A 50 59.68 15.18 9.16
N LYS A 51 60.57 15.37 8.17
CA LYS A 51 60.25 16.13 6.95
C LYS A 51 59.19 15.46 6.08
N SER A 52 59.19 14.12 6.05
CA SER A 52 58.19 13.35 5.29
C SER A 52 56.80 13.41 5.93
N VAL A 53 56.73 13.49 7.26
CA VAL A 53 55.47 13.59 8.03
C VAL A 53 54.86 14.99 7.88
N GLU A 54 55.68 16.03 7.90
CA GLU A 54 55.22 17.42 7.72
C GLU A 54 54.74 17.70 6.28
N GLU A 55 55.43 17.17 5.25
CA GLU A 55 54.96 17.23 3.86
C GLU A 55 53.69 16.39 3.62
N ARG A 56 53.56 15.24 4.30
CA ARG A 56 52.32 14.45 4.29
C ARG A 56 51.18 15.18 5.00
N GLN A 57 51.42 15.90 6.09
CA GLN A 57 50.41 16.72 6.76
C GLN A 57 50.01 17.95 5.95
N ARG A 58 50.95 18.58 5.22
CA ARG A 58 50.65 19.66 4.26
C ARG A 58 49.86 19.17 3.04
N SER A 59 50.08 17.92 2.62
CA SER A 59 49.31 17.21 1.59
C SER A 59 47.87 16.89 2.05
N ILE A 60 47.71 16.39 3.28
CA ILE A 60 46.39 16.06 3.87
C ILE A 60 45.55 17.33 4.08
N SER A 61 46.16 18.45 4.47
CA SER A 61 45.51 19.77 4.56
C SER A 61 44.99 20.26 3.18
N ARG A 62 45.81 20.13 2.12
CA ARG A 62 45.43 20.51 0.75
C ARG A 62 44.36 19.60 0.15
N MET A 63 44.38 18.31 0.45
CA MET A 63 43.33 17.37 0.03
C MET A 63 42.00 17.59 0.78
N GLY A 64 42.05 17.95 2.07
CA GLY A 64 40.86 18.21 2.89
C GLY A 64 40.03 19.42 2.44
N THR A 65 40.69 20.50 1.98
CA THR A 65 39.99 21.68 1.41
C THR A 65 39.32 21.37 0.08
N VAL A 66 39.92 20.54 -0.78
CA VAL A 66 39.36 20.18 -2.09
C VAL A 66 38.15 19.24 -1.93
N VAL A 67 38.22 18.28 -1.00
CA VAL A 67 37.07 17.40 -0.70
C VAL A 67 35.93 18.20 -0.05
N SER A 68 36.23 19.15 0.84
CA SER A 68 35.22 20.02 1.45
C SER A 68 34.56 20.95 0.42
N LEU A 69 35.32 21.54 -0.49
CA LEU A 69 34.80 22.34 -1.61
C LEU A 69 33.95 21.49 -2.55
N LEU A 70 34.33 20.25 -2.85
CA LEU A 70 33.53 19.35 -3.68
C LEU A 70 32.23 18.91 -2.97
N VAL A 71 32.25 18.69 -1.66
CA VAL A 71 31.04 18.42 -0.87
C VAL A 71 30.15 19.64 -0.80
N ILE A 72 30.70 20.86 -0.63
CA ILE A 72 29.95 22.11 -0.65
C ILE A 72 29.39 22.40 -2.05
N ILE A 73 30.18 22.21 -3.12
CA ILE A 73 29.72 22.32 -4.51
C ILE A 73 28.65 21.25 -4.80
N TRP A 74 28.80 20.03 -4.27
CA TRP A 74 27.78 18.99 -4.39
C TRP A 74 26.50 19.36 -3.64
N ILE A 75 26.58 19.89 -2.42
CA ILE A 75 25.43 20.38 -1.64
C ILE A 75 24.78 21.57 -2.35
N ILE A 76 25.55 22.56 -2.83
CA ILE A 76 25.05 23.72 -3.58
C ILE A 76 24.41 23.27 -4.88
N CYS A 77 25.04 22.38 -5.67
CA CYS A 77 24.45 21.80 -6.87
C CYS A 77 23.17 21.00 -6.55
N LYS A 78 23.13 20.26 -5.43
CA LYS A 78 21.94 19.51 -4.98
C LYS A 78 20.80 20.44 -4.57
N VAL A 79 21.14 21.58 -3.95
CA VAL A 79 20.19 22.64 -3.57
C VAL A 79 19.65 23.36 -4.83
N TYR A 80 20.48 23.62 -5.84
CA TYR A 80 20.04 24.22 -7.11
C TYR A 80 19.20 23.27 -7.98
N GLU A 81 19.41 21.95 -7.90
CA GLU A 81 18.59 20.95 -8.61
C GLU A 81 17.15 20.85 -8.05
N PHE A 82 16.93 21.34 -6.83
CA PHE A 82 15.65 21.22 -6.11
C PHE A 82 14.62 22.34 -6.42
N VAL A 83 14.99 23.38 -7.18
CA VAL A 83 14.22 24.65 -7.23
C VAL A 83 13.32 24.85 -8.47
N ASP A 84 13.11 23.87 -9.36
CA ASP A 84 12.16 24.07 -10.49
C ASP A 84 11.08 23.00 -10.64
N ASP A 85 10.09 23.05 -9.74
CA ASP A 85 8.81 22.34 -9.87
C ASP A 85 7.77 23.13 -10.69
N ARG A 86 8.23 24.00 -11.60
CA ARG A 86 7.37 24.86 -12.42
C ARG A 86 7.11 24.23 -13.79
N LYS A 87 5.83 24.19 -14.17
CA LYS A 87 5.39 23.74 -15.50
C LYS A 87 5.99 24.63 -16.59
N THR A 88 6.42 24.04 -17.71
CA THR A 88 6.94 24.80 -18.85
C THR A 88 5.88 25.72 -19.45
N ARG A 89 6.20 27.00 -19.63
CA ARG A 89 5.28 28.05 -20.12
C ARG A 89 5.57 28.52 -21.56
N GLY A 90 6.57 27.95 -22.22
CA GLY A 90 6.96 28.34 -23.58
C GLY A 90 5.90 28.01 -24.64
N MET A 91 5.75 28.90 -25.62
CA MET A 91 4.96 28.63 -26.83
C MET A 91 5.55 27.40 -27.55
N GLY A 92 4.72 26.40 -27.88
CA GLY A 92 5.19 25.10 -28.41
C GLY A 92 5.42 23.98 -27.36
N ALA A 93 5.33 24.26 -26.06
CA ALA A 93 5.53 23.25 -25.00
C ALA A 93 4.34 22.27 -24.79
N GLY A 94 3.31 22.34 -25.63
CA GLY A 94 2.07 21.57 -25.46
C GLY A 94 2.26 20.04 -25.40
N ARG A 95 3.18 19.48 -26.20
CA ARG A 95 3.50 18.04 -26.18
C ARG A 95 4.07 17.60 -24.83
N LYS A 96 4.96 18.40 -24.24
CA LYS A 96 5.57 18.14 -22.92
C LYS A 96 4.51 18.19 -21.83
N LEU A 97 3.66 19.22 -21.81
CA LEU A 97 2.56 19.35 -20.84
C LEU A 97 1.55 18.20 -20.93
N LYS A 98 1.15 17.79 -22.15
CA LYS A 98 0.24 16.66 -22.37
C LYS A 98 0.84 15.34 -21.86
N THR A 99 2.10 15.08 -22.16
CA THR A 99 2.81 13.86 -21.74
C THR A 99 2.99 13.83 -20.22
N HIS A 100 3.38 14.96 -19.63
CA HIS A 100 3.50 15.11 -18.18
C HIS A 100 2.15 14.88 -17.48
N ARG A 101 1.06 15.49 -17.96
CA ARG A 101 -0.29 15.27 -17.41
C ARG A 101 -0.73 13.81 -17.52
N ARG A 102 -0.45 13.13 -18.64
CA ARG A 102 -0.74 11.69 -18.81
C ARG A 102 0.00 10.85 -17.78
N ARG A 103 1.29 11.11 -17.55
CA ARG A 103 2.10 10.41 -16.53
C ARG A 103 1.55 10.66 -15.12
N GLN A 104 1.30 11.91 -14.76
CA GLN A 104 0.76 12.29 -13.46
C GLN A 104 -0.65 11.74 -13.21
N LYS A 105 -1.45 11.55 -14.26
CA LYS A 105 -2.80 10.98 -14.11
C LYS A 105 -2.79 9.58 -13.51
N TRP A 106 -1.71 8.81 -13.67
CA TRP A 106 -1.57 7.49 -13.05
C TRP A 106 -1.31 7.52 -11.53
N ALA A 107 -0.91 8.67 -10.97
CA ALA A 107 -0.81 8.86 -9.52
C ALA A 107 -2.20 9.00 -8.87
N ASP A 108 -3.21 9.46 -9.62
CA ASP A 108 -4.59 9.51 -9.16
C ASP A 108 -5.15 8.08 -9.00
N LYS A 109 -5.49 7.75 -7.75
CA LYS A 109 -6.03 6.44 -7.37
C LYS A 109 -7.33 6.12 -8.11
N SER A 110 -8.19 7.12 -8.36
CA SER A 110 -9.47 6.92 -9.04
C SER A 110 -9.27 6.54 -10.50
N TYR A 111 -8.41 7.28 -11.20
CA TYR A 111 -8.04 7.02 -12.60
C TYR A 111 -7.36 5.67 -12.76
N LYS A 112 -6.38 5.37 -11.89
CA LYS A 112 -5.68 4.09 -11.89
C LYS A 112 -6.66 2.92 -11.69
N LYS A 113 -7.65 3.06 -10.79
CA LYS A 113 -8.63 2.01 -10.50
C LYS A 113 -9.55 1.72 -11.71
N SER A 114 -9.99 2.73 -12.44
CA SER A 114 -10.86 2.55 -13.61
C SER A 114 -10.10 2.05 -14.85
N HIS A 115 -8.86 2.51 -15.08
CA HIS A 115 -8.11 2.19 -16.32
C HIS A 115 -7.31 0.89 -16.25
N LEU A 116 -7.08 0.31 -15.05
CA LEU A 116 -6.39 -0.98 -14.92
C LEU A 116 -7.29 -2.20 -15.20
N GLY A 117 -8.60 -2.02 -15.39
CA GLY A 117 -9.53 -3.15 -15.62
C GLY A 117 -9.77 -4.05 -14.41
N ASN A 118 -9.39 -3.59 -13.20
CA ASN A 118 -9.57 -4.36 -11.95
C ASN A 118 -11.05 -4.56 -11.56
N GLU A 119 -11.99 -3.89 -12.24
CA GLU A 119 -13.44 -4.01 -12.06
C GLU A 119 -13.92 -5.46 -12.23
N TRP A 120 -13.47 -6.13 -13.29
CA TRP A 120 -13.89 -7.48 -13.68
C TRP A 120 -13.42 -8.57 -12.72
N LYS A 121 -12.30 -8.32 -12.01
CA LYS A 121 -11.76 -9.25 -11.02
C LYS A 121 -12.61 -9.28 -9.73
N LYS A 122 -13.34 -8.20 -9.44
CA LYS A 122 -14.21 -8.10 -8.25
C LYS A 122 -15.35 -9.13 -8.29
N PRO A 123 -15.94 -9.50 -7.15
CA PRO A 123 -17.03 -10.48 -7.12
C PRO A 123 -18.28 -10.02 -7.89
N PHE A 124 -18.57 -8.72 -7.92
CA PHE A 124 -19.75 -8.19 -8.63
C PHE A 124 -19.49 -7.83 -10.09
N ALA A 125 -18.23 -7.84 -10.56
CA ALA A 125 -17.85 -7.57 -11.95
C ALA A 125 -18.52 -6.29 -12.54
N GLY A 126 -18.58 -5.20 -11.76
CA GLY A 126 -19.18 -3.92 -12.18
C GLY A 126 -20.69 -3.78 -11.98
N SER A 127 -21.42 -4.87 -11.67
CA SER A 127 -22.86 -4.80 -11.36
C SER A 127 -23.11 -4.16 -9.98
N SER A 128 -24.25 -3.48 -9.83
CA SER A 128 -24.73 -2.92 -8.56
C SER A 128 -25.15 -4.01 -7.57
N HIS A 129 -25.85 -5.03 -8.07
CA HIS A 129 -26.38 -6.16 -7.31
C HIS A 129 -25.95 -7.50 -7.91
N ALA A 130 -26.02 -8.55 -7.10
CA ALA A 130 -25.83 -9.92 -7.55
C ALA A 130 -26.75 -10.87 -6.79
N LYS A 131 -27.27 -11.88 -7.49
CA LYS A 131 -27.98 -13.00 -6.89
C LYS A 131 -26.96 -14.04 -6.41
N GLY A 132 -27.23 -14.68 -5.28
CA GLY A 132 -26.43 -15.77 -4.75
C GLY A 132 -27.26 -16.75 -3.95
N ILE A 133 -26.65 -17.89 -3.64
CA ILE A 133 -27.21 -18.98 -2.83
C ILE A 133 -26.51 -18.97 -1.47
N VAL A 134 -27.28 -19.03 -0.39
CA VAL A 134 -26.73 -19.08 0.97
C VAL A 134 -26.10 -20.46 1.21
N LEU A 135 -24.87 -20.47 1.72
CA LEU A 135 -24.18 -21.69 2.11
C LEU A 135 -24.36 -21.98 3.60
N GLU A 136 -23.98 -21.03 4.45
CA GLU A 136 -23.98 -21.17 5.90
C GLU A 136 -24.24 -19.83 6.58
N LYS A 137 -24.79 -19.86 7.79
CA LYS A 137 -24.96 -18.70 8.67
C LYS A 137 -23.66 -18.49 9.46
N ILE A 138 -23.16 -17.26 9.52
CA ILE A 138 -21.93 -16.90 10.25
C ILE A 138 -22.19 -15.79 11.27
N GLY A 139 -21.63 -15.94 12.46
CA GLY A 139 -21.41 -14.83 13.39
C GLY A 139 -20.01 -14.27 13.21
N ILE A 140 -19.89 -12.98 12.89
CA ILE A 140 -18.59 -12.30 12.82
C ILE A 140 -18.45 -11.39 14.03
N GLU A 141 -17.34 -11.51 14.75
CA GLU A 141 -17.03 -10.64 15.87
C GLU A 141 -16.75 -9.20 15.39
N ALA A 142 -17.27 -8.23 16.14
CA ALA A 142 -17.01 -6.82 15.89
C ALA A 142 -15.54 -6.48 16.17
N LYS A 143 -15.04 -5.46 15.47
CA LYS A 143 -13.74 -4.86 15.81
C LYS A 143 -13.83 -4.13 17.15
N GLN A 144 -12.74 -4.19 17.91
CA GLN A 144 -12.47 -3.31 19.05
C GLN A 144 -12.71 -1.84 18.63
N PRO A 145 -13.39 -1.00 19.44
CA PRO A 145 -13.68 -1.10 20.87
C PRO A 145 -15.00 -1.80 21.26
N ASN A 146 -15.77 -2.29 20.28
CA ASN A 146 -17.08 -2.88 20.53
C ASN A 146 -16.98 -4.39 20.77
N SER A 147 -17.87 -4.93 21.60
CA SER A 147 -18.06 -6.37 21.79
C SER A 147 -19.46 -6.77 21.33
N ALA A 148 -19.56 -7.32 20.12
CA ALA A 148 -20.83 -7.78 19.54
C ALA A 148 -20.58 -8.83 18.46
N ILE A 149 -21.54 -9.75 18.29
CA ILE A 149 -21.53 -10.73 17.20
C ILE A 149 -22.47 -10.25 16.10
N ARG A 150 -21.91 -9.87 14.95
CA ARG A 150 -22.64 -9.39 13.78
C ARG A 150 -23.11 -10.57 12.94
N LYS A 151 -24.42 -10.70 12.80
CA LYS A 151 -25.05 -11.78 12.04
C LYS A 151 -24.83 -11.60 10.53
N CYS A 152 -24.19 -12.58 9.92
CA CYS A 152 -23.82 -12.60 8.51
C CYS A 152 -24.20 -13.96 7.88
N ALA A 153 -24.14 -14.03 6.56
CA ALA A 153 -24.29 -15.26 5.80
C ALA A 153 -23.13 -15.40 4.80
N ARG A 154 -22.66 -16.64 4.59
CA ARG A 154 -21.85 -16.96 3.42
C ARG A 154 -22.76 -17.18 2.25
N VAL A 155 -22.43 -16.52 1.16
CA VAL A 155 -23.23 -16.60 -0.06
C VAL A 155 -22.31 -16.91 -1.23
N GLN A 156 -22.70 -17.87 -2.04
CA GLN A 156 -22.06 -18.15 -3.31
C GLN A 156 -22.80 -17.43 -4.42
N LEU A 157 -22.11 -16.59 -5.19
CA LEU A 157 -22.73 -15.90 -6.32
C LEU A 157 -23.04 -16.88 -7.45
N ILE A 158 -24.27 -16.89 -7.94
CA ILE A 158 -24.71 -17.80 -9.03
C ILE A 158 -23.91 -17.52 -10.31
N LYS A 159 -23.74 -16.24 -10.67
CA LYS A 159 -23.07 -15.84 -11.90
C LYS A 159 -21.58 -16.21 -12.00
N ASN A 160 -20.89 -16.27 -10.86
CA ASN A 160 -19.42 -16.31 -10.82
C ASN A 160 -18.88 -17.48 -9.99
N GLY A 161 -19.72 -18.20 -9.24
CA GLY A 161 -19.32 -19.21 -8.26
C GLY A 161 -18.50 -18.68 -7.07
N LYS A 162 -18.23 -17.37 -6.99
CA LYS A 162 -17.41 -16.76 -5.94
C LYS A 162 -18.16 -16.73 -4.61
N LYS A 163 -17.51 -17.26 -3.56
CA LYS A 163 -18.00 -17.20 -2.18
C LYS A 163 -17.71 -15.83 -1.57
N ILE A 164 -18.72 -15.22 -0.96
CA ILE A 164 -18.63 -13.93 -0.28
C ILE A 164 -19.29 -14.01 1.10
N ALA A 165 -18.94 -13.08 1.98
CA ALA A 165 -19.69 -12.84 3.21
C ALA A 165 -20.61 -11.62 3.01
N ALA A 166 -21.88 -11.77 3.40
CA ALA A 166 -22.87 -10.71 3.36
C ALA A 166 -23.46 -10.50 4.76
N PHE A 167 -23.61 -9.25 5.15
CA PHE A 167 -24.26 -8.86 6.41
C PHE A 167 -25.78 -8.95 6.27
N VAL A 168 -26.44 -9.44 7.32
CA VAL A 168 -27.90 -9.43 7.41
C VAL A 168 -28.32 -8.21 8.23
N PRO A 169 -29.03 -7.23 7.64
CA PRO A 169 -29.46 -6.04 8.36
C PRO A 169 -30.65 -6.33 9.28
N ASN A 170 -30.78 -5.51 10.33
CA ASN A 170 -31.81 -5.57 11.38
C ASN A 170 -31.76 -6.83 12.25
N ASP A 171 -32.36 -6.73 13.43
CA ASP A 171 -32.39 -7.82 14.40
C ASP A 171 -33.40 -8.89 13.99
N GLY A 172 -33.15 -10.15 14.35
CA GLY A 172 -34.01 -11.28 14.03
C GLY A 172 -34.07 -11.69 12.54
N CYS A 173 -33.55 -10.89 11.62
CA CYS A 173 -33.62 -11.17 10.18
C CYS A 173 -32.82 -12.42 9.74
N LEU A 174 -31.94 -12.95 10.59
CA LEU A 174 -31.24 -14.21 10.34
C LEU A 174 -32.19 -15.44 10.36
N ASN A 175 -33.35 -15.32 11.02
CA ASN A 175 -34.32 -16.40 11.12
C ASN A 175 -35.04 -16.63 9.80
N TYR A 176 -35.23 -15.60 8.98
CA TYR A 176 -35.89 -15.70 7.66
C TYR A 176 -35.03 -16.35 6.58
N ILE A 177 -33.71 -16.35 6.79
CA ILE A 177 -32.75 -16.90 5.83
C ILE A 177 -32.48 -18.35 6.20
N GLU A 178 -32.61 -19.26 5.27
CA GLU A 178 -32.21 -20.66 5.41
C GLU A 178 -31.00 -20.97 4.53
N GLU A 179 -30.43 -22.15 4.72
CA GLU A 179 -29.38 -22.66 3.84
C GLU A 179 -29.99 -22.98 2.48
N ASN A 180 -29.21 -22.76 1.42
CA ASN A 180 -29.63 -22.91 0.02
C ASN A 180 -30.70 -21.93 -0.48
N ASP A 181 -31.14 -20.97 0.35
CA ASP A 181 -32.04 -19.90 -0.10
C ASP A 181 -31.37 -19.02 -1.17
N GLU A 182 -32.17 -18.56 -2.13
CA GLU A 182 -31.75 -17.51 -3.05
C GLU A 182 -31.81 -16.14 -2.37
N VAL A 183 -30.71 -15.40 -2.42
CA VAL A 183 -30.61 -14.05 -1.86
C VAL A 183 -30.13 -13.04 -2.89
N LEU A 184 -30.69 -11.84 -2.80
CA LEU A 184 -30.21 -10.67 -3.54
C LEU A 184 -29.26 -9.86 -2.66
N ILE A 185 -28.05 -9.67 -3.17
CA ILE A 185 -26.95 -9.03 -2.44
C ILE A 185 -26.67 -7.65 -3.05
N ALA A 186 -26.41 -6.68 -2.18
CA ALA A 186 -25.97 -5.34 -2.55
C ALA A 186 -24.62 -5.00 -1.93
N GLY A 187 -23.92 -4.02 -2.51
CA GLY A 187 -22.78 -3.39 -1.84
C GLY A 187 -23.21 -2.60 -0.60
N PHE A 188 -22.31 -2.50 0.38
CA PHE A 188 -22.55 -1.75 1.63
C PHE A 188 -22.31 -0.22 1.49
N GLY A 189 -21.99 0.27 0.29
CA GLY A 189 -21.91 1.71 -0.02
C GLY A 189 -20.51 2.34 -0.04
N ARG A 190 -19.52 1.82 0.70
CA ARG A 190 -18.15 2.39 0.72
C ARG A 190 -17.27 1.95 -0.47
N LYS A 191 -17.78 2.00 -1.72
CA LYS A 191 -17.03 1.67 -2.98
C LYS A 191 -16.20 0.37 -2.94
N GLY A 192 -16.71 -0.63 -2.22
CA GLY A 192 -16.06 -1.93 -2.02
C GLY A 192 -15.12 -1.99 -0.81
N HIS A 193 -15.21 -1.10 0.15
CA HIS A 193 -14.56 -1.23 1.46
C HIS A 193 -15.53 -1.83 2.47
N ALA A 194 -14.98 -2.46 3.51
CA ALA A 194 -15.77 -2.88 4.66
C ALA A 194 -16.32 -1.66 5.41
N VAL A 195 -17.45 -1.82 6.08
CA VAL A 195 -18.19 -0.72 6.70
C VAL A 195 -18.33 -0.98 8.19
N GLY A 196 -18.18 0.10 8.97
CA GLY A 196 -18.32 0.07 10.42
C GLY A 196 -17.27 -0.81 11.08
N ASP A 197 -17.74 -1.51 12.11
CA ASP A 197 -17.01 -2.42 12.97
C ASP A 197 -16.90 -3.84 12.40
N ILE A 198 -17.52 -4.14 11.26
CA ILE A 198 -17.56 -5.50 10.70
C ILE A 198 -16.29 -5.77 9.88
N PRO A 199 -15.41 -6.69 10.31
CA PRO A 199 -14.21 -7.04 9.53
C PRO A 199 -14.59 -7.86 8.29
N GLY A 200 -13.95 -7.56 7.15
CA GLY A 200 -14.04 -8.39 5.94
C GLY A 200 -15.38 -8.36 5.18
N VAL A 201 -16.46 -7.83 5.76
CA VAL A 201 -17.78 -7.79 5.12
C VAL A 201 -17.97 -6.50 4.32
N ARG A 202 -18.24 -6.67 3.02
CA ARG A 202 -18.34 -5.58 2.03
C ARG A 202 -19.75 -5.47 1.43
N PHE A 203 -20.60 -6.44 1.74
CA PHE A 203 -21.90 -6.67 1.10
C PHE A 203 -22.98 -6.85 2.16
N LYS A 204 -24.22 -6.57 1.79
CA LYS A 204 -25.40 -6.78 2.61
C LYS A 204 -26.48 -7.54 1.84
N VAL A 205 -27.31 -8.28 2.56
CA VAL A 205 -28.50 -8.92 2.01
C VAL A 205 -29.63 -7.90 1.88
N VAL A 206 -30.38 -7.95 0.77
CA VAL A 206 -31.52 -7.04 0.50
C VAL A 206 -32.83 -7.81 0.35
N LYS A 207 -32.79 -8.94 -0.37
CA LYS A 207 -33.96 -9.80 -0.60
C LYS A 207 -33.61 -11.26 -0.32
N VAL A 208 -34.60 -12.03 0.09
CA VAL A 208 -34.57 -13.48 0.32
C VAL A 208 -35.76 -14.07 -0.41
N SER A 209 -35.56 -15.10 -1.23
CA SER A 209 -36.59 -15.81 -1.99
C SER A 209 -37.53 -14.87 -2.78
N GLY A 210 -36.95 -13.83 -3.39
CA GLY A 210 -37.69 -12.82 -4.17
C GLY A 210 -38.37 -11.71 -3.34
N VAL A 211 -38.51 -11.88 -2.02
CA VAL A 211 -39.14 -10.92 -1.10
C VAL A 211 -38.08 -10.05 -0.43
N SER A 212 -38.36 -8.75 -0.25
CA SER A 212 -37.44 -7.85 0.45
C SER A 212 -37.38 -8.15 1.95
N LEU A 213 -36.17 -8.19 2.51
CA LEU A 213 -35.98 -8.40 3.96
C LEU A 213 -36.72 -7.37 4.81
N LEU A 214 -36.77 -6.12 4.36
CA LEU A 214 -37.50 -5.06 5.07
C LEU A 214 -39.00 -5.32 5.14
N ALA A 215 -39.59 -5.93 4.10
CA ALA A 215 -41.00 -6.30 4.10
C ALA A 215 -41.28 -7.48 5.02
N LEU A 216 -40.37 -8.47 5.08
CA LEU A 216 -40.45 -9.59 6.04
C LEU A 216 -40.32 -9.09 7.48
N PHE A 217 -39.34 -8.21 7.74
CA PHE A 217 -39.11 -7.62 9.06
C PHE A 217 -40.28 -6.77 9.56
N LYS A 218 -40.97 -6.07 8.66
CA LYS A 218 -42.18 -5.28 8.99
C LYS A 218 -43.47 -6.11 8.89
N GLU A 219 -43.36 -7.42 8.68
CA GLU A 219 -44.50 -8.35 8.55
C GLU A 219 -45.52 -7.94 7.47
N LYS A 220 -45.09 -7.17 6.47
CA LYS A 220 -45.95 -6.75 5.35
C LYS A 220 -46.15 -7.85 4.32
N LYS A 221 -45.23 -8.81 4.30
CA LYS A 221 -45.22 -9.96 3.42
C LYS A 221 -44.67 -11.15 4.22
N GLU A 222 -45.15 -12.33 3.88
CA GLU A 222 -44.59 -13.57 4.39
C GLU A 222 -43.57 -14.15 3.41
N LYS A 223 -42.70 -15.02 3.91
CA LYS A 223 -41.77 -15.78 3.05
C LYS A 223 -42.61 -16.76 2.21
N PRO A 224 -42.44 -16.78 0.87
CA PRO A 224 -43.14 -17.76 0.05
C PRO A 224 -42.70 -19.16 0.48
N ARG A 225 -43.68 -20.04 0.73
CA ARG A 225 -43.41 -21.46 0.97
C ARG A 225 -43.09 -22.10 -0.39
N SER A 226 -41.97 -22.81 -0.45
CA SER A 226 -41.64 -23.69 -1.58
C SER A 226 -42.28 -25.06 -1.38
#